data_AF-K0JH17-F1
#
_entry.id   AF-K0JH17-F1
#
_cell.length_a   1.000
_cell.length_b   1.000
_cell.length_c   1.000
_cell.angle_alpha   90.00
_cell.angle_beta   90.00
_cell.angle_gamma   90.00
#
_symmetry.space_group_name_H-M   'P 1'
#
loop_
_entity.id
_entity.type
_entity.pdbx_description
1 polymer ?
#
loop_
_entity_poly.entity_id
_entity_poly.type
_entity_poly.pdbx_seq_one_letter_code
_entity_poly.pdbx_strand_id
1 'polypeptide(L)'
;MQEYNKLLEEAENLYKNKKYRDAIEIYEKSLNCLSQNNNGIDIYKGDRGYCLGKIGNCYAALNDFMNSIKYLKESINMYPNLNFIYDLIHIYRKKLNDINNNIENTKKYSDIILFYSKKILEVIHNKQCEDDNNYKNEAIKLIRELSNQYNNEEAKKCLQSIEME
;
A
#
# COMPACT_ATOMS: atom_id res chain seq x y z
N MET A 1 -20.46 -6.03 14.13
CA MET A 1 -19.10 -6.22 14.68
C MET A 1 -18.73 -7.69 14.89
N GLN A 2 -19.51 -8.51 15.62
CA GLN A 2 -19.20 -9.95 15.76
C GLN A 2 -19.12 -10.68 14.42
N GLU A 3 -20.04 -10.39 13.50
CA GLU A 3 -20.03 -10.94 12.13
C GLU A 3 -18.80 -10.51 11.32
N TYR A 4 -18.46 -9.21 11.36
CA TYR A 4 -17.24 -8.67 10.73
C TYR A 4 -15.98 -9.39 11.23
N ASN A 5 -15.80 -9.52 12.55
CA ASN A 5 -14.61 -10.16 13.12
C ASN A 5 -14.49 -11.63 12.68
N LYS A 6 -15.62 -12.36 12.62
CA LYS A 6 -15.64 -13.75 12.13
C LYS A 6 -15.25 -13.84 10.66
N LEU A 7 -15.81 -12.99 9.81
CA LEU A 7 -15.46 -12.93 8.39
C LEU A 7 -13.98 -12.55 8.20
N LEU A 8 -13.46 -11.64 9.02
CA LEU A 8 -12.07 -11.23 8.95
C LEU A 8 -11.12 -12.39 9.31
N GLU A 9 -11.41 -13.12 10.37
CA GLU A 9 -10.63 -14.30 10.78
C GLU A 9 -10.64 -15.38 9.68
N GLU A 10 -11.81 -15.65 9.10
CA GLU A 10 -11.95 -16.57 7.98
C GLU A 10 -11.11 -16.15 6.78
N ALA A 11 -11.20 -14.87 6.38
CA ALA A 11 -10.44 -14.32 5.27
C ALA A 11 -8.92 -14.42 5.52
N GLU A 12 -8.46 -14.12 6.73
CA GLU A 12 -7.04 -14.23 7.09
C GLU A 12 -6.54 -15.68 7.05
N ASN A 13 -7.37 -16.64 7.46
CA ASN A 13 -7.05 -18.05 7.38
C ASN A 13 -6.97 -18.52 5.92
N LEU A 14 -7.89 -18.09 5.06
CA LEU A 14 -7.84 -18.35 3.62
C LEU A 14 -6.58 -17.74 2.98
N TYR A 15 -6.24 -16.50 3.35
CA TYR A 15 -5.04 -15.82 2.90
C TYR A 15 -3.76 -16.58 3.28
N LYS A 16 -3.63 -16.99 4.55
CA LYS A 16 -2.49 -17.79 5.04
C LYS A 16 -2.36 -19.12 4.28
N ASN A 17 -3.49 -19.72 3.91
CA ASN A 17 -3.55 -20.93 3.11
C ASN A 17 -3.41 -20.68 1.59
N LYS A 18 -3.06 -19.47 1.17
CA LYS A 18 -2.88 -19.06 -0.24
C LYS A 18 -4.13 -19.22 -1.10
N LYS A 19 -5.31 -19.30 -0.48
CA LYS A 19 -6.61 -19.32 -1.16
C LYS A 19 -7.07 -17.88 -1.43
N TYR A 20 -6.32 -17.19 -2.29
CA TYR A 20 -6.46 -15.74 -2.45
C TYR A 20 -7.80 -15.32 -3.06
N ARG A 21 -8.38 -16.10 -3.98
CA ARG A 21 -9.69 -15.78 -4.57
C ARG A 21 -10.80 -15.87 -3.52
N ASP A 22 -10.83 -16.98 -2.77
CA ASP A 22 -11.77 -17.17 -1.67
C ASP A 22 -11.59 -16.07 -0.61
N ALA A 23 -10.34 -15.72 -0.26
CA ALA A 23 -10.05 -14.66 0.69
C ALA A 23 -10.59 -13.30 0.21
N ILE A 24 -10.47 -12.96 -1.09
CA ILE A 24 -11.03 -11.73 -1.66
C ILE A 24 -12.55 -11.69 -1.44
N GLU A 25 -13.27 -12.76 -1.77
CA GLU A 25 -14.72 -12.82 -1.60
C GLU A 25 -15.14 -12.58 -0.14
N ILE A 26 -14.41 -13.15 0.82
CA ILE A 26 -14.70 -12.95 2.24
C ILE A 26 -14.33 -11.53 2.69
N TYR A 27 -13.20 -10.96 2.25
CA TYR A 27 -12.86 -9.57 2.55
C TYR A 27 -13.87 -8.56 1.98
N GLU A 28 -14.42 -8.83 0.79
CA GLU A 28 -15.48 -7.99 0.22
C GLU A 28 -16.79 -8.09 1.02
N LYS A 29 -17.14 -9.28 1.52
CA LYS A 29 -18.26 -9.45 2.47
C LYS A 29 -18.01 -8.65 3.75
N SER A 30 -16.80 -8.74 4.32
CA SER A 30 -16.41 -7.94 5.50
C SER A 30 -16.55 -6.44 5.24
N LEU A 31 -16.11 -5.95 4.08
CA LEU A 31 -16.23 -4.54 3.69
C LEU A 31 -17.70 -4.09 3.60
N ASN A 32 -18.57 -4.94 3.05
CA ASN A 32 -20.01 -4.67 2.98
C ASN A 32 -20.65 -4.61 4.37
N CYS A 33 -20.24 -5.45 5.33
CA CYS A 33 -20.70 -5.36 6.71
C CYS A 33 -20.33 -4.01 7.37
N LEU A 34 -19.17 -3.44 7.01
CA LEU A 34 -18.71 -2.15 7.52
C LEU A 34 -19.43 -0.96 6.85
N SER A 35 -20.16 -1.17 5.75
CA SER A 35 -20.84 -0.11 4.99
C SER A 35 -22.11 0.43 5.66
N GLN A 36 -22.64 -0.29 6.66
CA GLN A 36 -23.92 0.04 7.28
C GLN A 36 -23.77 0.91 8.53
N ASN A 37 -24.53 2.01 8.53
CA ASN A 37 -24.71 3.00 9.58
C ASN A 37 -23.49 3.86 9.86
N ASN A 38 -23.63 5.16 9.57
CA ASN A 38 -23.45 6.21 10.57
C ASN A 38 -23.92 7.56 10.05
N ASN A 39 -24.34 8.41 10.98
CA ASN A 39 -24.81 9.79 10.79
C ASN A 39 -23.66 10.73 10.34
N GLY A 40 -22.99 10.42 9.22
CA GLY A 40 -21.89 11.20 8.65
C GLY A 40 -20.51 10.96 9.25
N ILE A 41 -20.39 10.15 10.31
CA ILE A 41 -19.08 9.80 10.92
C ILE A 41 -18.69 8.37 10.53
N ASP A 42 -17.69 8.23 9.67
CA ASP A 42 -17.17 6.92 9.29
C ASP A 42 -16.25 6.36 10.39
N ILE A 43 -16.84 5.84 11.47
CA ILE A 43 -16.08 5.21 12.57
C ILE A 43 -15.34 3.94 12.13
N TYR A 44 -15.72 3.36 10.98
CA TYR A 44 -15.14 2.14 10.42
C TYR A 44 -14.13 2.41 9.32
N LYS A 45 -13.74 3.68 9.11
CA LYS A 45 -12.77 4.07 8.08
C LYS A 45 -11.48 3.24 8.15
N GLY A 46 -10.99 2.98 9.37
CA GLY A 46 -9.80 2.13 9.59
C GLY A 46 -10.01 0.68 9.14
N ASP A 47 -11.11 0.06 9.56
CA ASP A 47 -11.46 -1.32 9.21
C ASP A 47 -11.71 -1.51 7.71
N ARG A 48 -12.39 -0.54 7.08
CA ARG A 48 -12.62 -0.54 5.63
C ARG A 48 -11.29 -0.41 4.88
N GLY A 49 -10.43 0.50 5.31
CA GLY A 49 -9.08 0.63 4.79
C GLY A 49 -8.27 -0.66 4.93
N TYR A 50 -8.37 -1.34 6.08
CA TYR A 50 -7.75 -2.64 6.31
C TYR A 50 -8.22 -3.70 5.32
N CYS A 51 -9.54 -3.86 5.13
CA CYS A 51 -10.11 -4.81 4.18
C CYS A 51 -9.66 -4.52 2.74
N LEU A 52 -9.72 -3.26 2.31
CA LEU A 52 -9.25 -2.84 0.99
C LEU A 52 -7.76 -3.19 0.78
N GLY A 53 -6.93 -2.97 1.81
CA GLY A 53 -5.51 -3.30 1.75
C GLY A 53 -5.27 -4.80 1.60
N LYS A 54 -6.00 -5.62 2.35
CA LYS A 54 -5.93 -7.08 2.24
C LYS A 54 -6.39 -7.60 0.89
N ILE A 55 -7.46 -7.04 0.32
CA ILE A 55 -7.92 -7.38 -1.04
C ILE A 55 -6.81 -7.09 -2.05
N GLY A 56 -6.19 -5.91 -1.98
CA GLY A 56 -5.11 -5.57 -2.89
C GLY A 56 -3.87 -6.46 -2.74
N ASN A 57 -3.54 -6.90 -1.51
CA ASN A 57 -2.48 -7.90 -1.27
C ASN A 57 -2.83 -9.26 -1.90
N CYS A 58 -4.09 -9.70 -1.84
CA CYS A 58 -4.53 -10.92 -2.52
C CYS A 58 -4.35 -10.82 -4.03
N TYR A 59 -4.76 -9.70 -4.64
CA TYR A 59 -4.55 -9.46 -6.07
C TYR A 59 -3.07 -9.46 -6.45
N ALA A 60 -2.20 -8.86 -5.63
CA ALA A 60 -0.75 -8.91 -5.84
C ALA A 60 -0.22 -10.36 -5.83
N ALA A 61 -0.66 -11.18 -4.87
CA ALA A 61 -0.28 -12.58 -4.78
C ALA A 61 -0.78 -13.42 -5.97
N LEU A 62 -1.90 -13.01 -6.58
CA LEU A 62 -2.44 -13.58 -7.82
C LEU A 62 -1.78 -13.05 -9.10
N ASN A 63 -0.77 -12.17 -8.99
CA ASN A 63 -0.16 -11.45 -10.11
C ASN A 63 -1.10 -10.51 -10.88
N ASP A 64 -2.23 -10.12 -10.30
CA ASP A 64 -3.13 -9.12 -10.86
C ASP A 64 -2.79 -7.74 -10.29
N PHE A 65 -1.75 -7.13 -10.86
CA PHE A 65 -1.26 -5.86 -10.36
C PHE A 65 -2.25 -4.73 -10.57
N MET A 66 -3.03 -4.74 -11.67
CA MET A 66 -3.97 -3.65 -11.94
C MET A 66 -5.02 -3.52 -10.83
N ASN A 67 -5.63 -4.65 -10.43
CA ASN A 67 -6.57 -4.64 -9.32
C ASN A 67 -5.86 -4.38 -7.98
N SER A 68 -4.67 -4.94 -7.77
CA SER A 68 -3.87 -4.66 -6.58
C SER A 68 -3.63 -3.15 -6.37
N ILE A 69 -3.21 -2.43 -7.43
CA ILE A 69 -2.97 -0.97 -7.38
C ILE A 69 -4.24 -0.26 -6.94
N LYS A 70 -5.37 -0.60 -7.56
CA LYS A 70 -6.66 0.06 -7.33
C LYS A 70 -7.05 -0.01 -5.86
N TYR A 71 -7.16 -1.23 -5.32
CA TYR A 71 -7.61 -1.44 -3.94
C TYR A 71 -6.64 -0.88 -2.91
N LEU A 72 -5.33 -0.95 -3.15
CA LEU A 72 -4.34 -0.43 -2.21
C LEU A 72 -4.26 1.11 -2.22
N LYS A 73 -4.48 1.76 -3.37
CA LYS A 73 -4.65 3.23 -3.40
C LYS A 73 -5.87 3.67 -2.61
N GLU A 74 -7.00 2.98 -2.77
CA GLU A 74 -8.21 3.25 -2.00
C GLU A 74 -8.00 3.03 -0.49
N SER A 75 -7.33 1.93 -0.13
CA SER A 75 -6.94 1.61 1.25
C SER A 75 -6.13 2.73 1.90
N ILE A 76 -5.07 3.23 1.25
CA ILE A 76 -4.20 4.27 1.82
C ILE A 76 -4.89 5.63 1.95
N ASN A 77 -5.69 6.01 0.96
CA ASN A 77 -6.47 7.25 1.05
C ASN A 77 -7.48 7.21 2.20
N MET A 78 -7.97 6.01 2.53
CA MET A 78 -8.92 5.80 3.61
C MET A 78 -8.22 5.70 4.97
N TYR A 79 -7.21 4.85 5.07
CA TYR A 79 -6.46 4.54 6.28
C TYR A 79 -4.97 4.45 5.96
N PRO A 80 -4.21 5.55 6.14
CA PRO A 80 -2.78 5.57 5.84
C PRO A 80 -2.00 4.78 6.89
N ASN A 81 -1.88 3.47 6.64
CA ASN A 81 -1.13 2.53 7.46
C ASN A 81 0.23 2.24 6.82
N LEU A 82 1.31 2.42 7.57
CA LEU A 82 2.67 2.25 7.05
C LEU A 82 2.90 0.82 6.55
N ASN A 83 2.43 -0.21 7.27
CA ASN A 83 2.65 -1.61 6.86
C ASN A 83 2.06 -1.89 5.47
N PHE A 84 0.88 -1.35 5.14
CA PHE A 84 0.28 -1.52 3.81
C PHE A 84 1.04 -0.77 2.72
N ILE A 85 1.53 0.43 3.03
CA ILE A 85 2.37 1.18 2.10
C ILE A 85 3.68 0.43 1.83
N TYR A 86 4.22 -0.25 2.83
CA TYR A 86 5.42 -1.09 2.72
C TYR A 86 5.22 -2.34 1.87
N ASP A 87 4.15 -3.10 2.12
CA ASP A 87 3.80 -4.28 1.33
C ASP A 87 3.72 -3.92 -0.17
N LEU A 88 3.06 -2.80 -0.48
CA LEU A 88 2.96 -2.25 -1.83
C LEU A 88 4.32 -1.97 -2.47
N ILE A 89 5.17 -1.23 -1.75
CA ILE A 89 6.50 -0.88 -2.23
C ILE A 89 7.28 -2.15 -2.55
N HIS A 90 7.21 -3.17 -1.69
CA HIS A 90 7.89 -4.44 -1.92
C HIS A 90 7.38 -5.13 -3.18
N ILE A 91 6.06 -5.17 -3.39
CA ILE A 91 5.42 -5.74 -4.59
C ILE A 91 5.90 -5.03 -5.86
N TYR A 92 5.85 -3.69 -5.91
CA TYR A 92 6.28 -2.96 -7.10
C TYR A 92 7.76 -3.00 -7.32
N ARG A 93 8.57 -3.02 -6.26
CA ARG A 93 10.02 -3.12 -6.38
C ARG A 93 10.42 -4.47 -6.98
N LYS A 94 9.75 -5.56 -6.57
CA LYS A 94 9.94 -6.86 -7.22
C LYS A 94 9.60 -6.78 -8.72
N LYS A 95 8.48 -6.15 -9.09
CA LYS A 95 8.11 -5.98 -10.49
C LYS A 95 9.07 -5.10 -11.27
N LEU A 96 9.54 -4.02 -10.66
CA LEU A 96 10.54 -3.14 -11.26
C LEU A 96 11.81 -3.91 -11.60
N ASN A 97 12.23 -4.84 -10.74
CA ASN A 97 13.40 -5.70 -10.96
C ASN A 97 13.17 -6.79 -12.02
N ASP A 98 11.94 -7.32 -12.15
CA ASP A 98 11.60 -8.39 -13.09
C ASP A 98 11.46 -7.90 -14.55
N ILE A 99 11.39 -6.60 -14.80
CA ILE A 99 11.16 -6.05 -16.14
C ILE A 99 12.48 -5.96 -16.91
N ASN A 100 12.54 -6.63 -18.08
CA ASN A 100 13.66 -6.61 -19.03
C ASN A 100 13.84 -5.24 -19.73
N ASN A 101 14.09 -4.17 -18.98
CA ASN A 101 14.41 -2.83 -19.50
C ASN A 101 13.31 -2.19 -20.39
N ASN A 102 12.04 -2.56 -20.22
CA ASN A 102 10.94 -1.83 -20.84
C ASN A 102 10.79 -0.46 -20.16
N ILE A 103 11.28 0.58 -20.82
CA ILE A 103 11.36 1.96 -20.31
C ILE A 103 10.01 2.46 -19.79
N GLU A 104 8.90 2.16 -20.47
CA GLU A 104 7.56 2.63 -20.08
C GLU A 104 7.11 1.99 -18.76
N ASN A 105 7.29 0.69 -18.62
CA ASN A 105 6.94 -0.03 -17.40
C ASN A 105 7.89 0.34 -16.25
N THR A 106 9.20 0.49 -16.53
CA THR A 106 10.19 0.96 -15.56
C THR A 106 9.79 2.32 -14.98
N LYS A 107 9.41 3.28 -15.84
CA LYS A 107 8.93 4.59 -15.40
C LYS A 107 7.67 4.47 -14.56
N LYS A 108 6.66 3.74 -15.05
CA LYS A 108 5.38 3.54 -14.35
C LYS A 108 5.56 2.99 -12.93
N TYR A 109 6.35 1.94 -12.76
CA TYR A 109 6.56 1.35 -11.43
C TYR A 109 7.46 2.20 -10.54
N SER A 110 8.45 2.89 -11.11
CA SER A 110 9.25 3.87 -10.39
C SER A 110 8.39 5.01 -9.83
N ASP A 111 7.47 5.58 -10.63
CA ASP A 111 6.57 6.64 -10.20
C ASP A 111 5.62 6.18 -9.08
N ILE A 112 5.16 4.93 -9.15
CA ILE A 112 4.31 4.35 -8.11
C ILE A 112 5.09 4.17 -6.80
N ILE A 113 6.30 3.62 -6.85
CA ILE A 113 7.14 3.45 -5.65
C ILE A 113 7.43 4.83 -5.04
N LEU A 114 7.76 5.82 -5.86
CA LEU A 114 8.01 7.19 -5.41
C LEU A 114 6.79 7.79 -4.70
N PHE A 115 5.59 7.64 -5.28
CA PHE A 115 4.36 8.10 -4.65
C PHE A 115 4.19 7.53 -3.24
N TYR A 116 4.42 6.22 -3.06
CA TYR A 116 4.27 5.56 -1.78
C TYR A 116 5.40 5.92 -0.79
N SER A 117 6.64 6.07 -1.24
CA SER A 117 7.73 6.59 -0.41
C SER A 117 7.43 8.00 0.11
N LYS A 118 6.88 8.88 -0.73
CA LYS A 118 6.43 10.23 -0.31
C LYS A 118 5.28 10.14 0.70
N LYS A 119 4.34 9.21 0.52
CA LYS A 119 3.26 8.98 1.49
C LYS A 119 3.76 8.50 2.85
N ILE A 120 4.80 7.68 2.90
CA ILE A 120 5.45 7.31 4.17
C ILE A 120 5.97 8.58 4.88
N LEU A 121 6.71 9.43 4.16
CA LEU A 121 7.25 10.67 4.73
C LEU A 121 6.16 11.60 5.25
N GLU A 122 5.07 11.77 4.49
CA GLU A 122 3.90 12.56 4.89
C GLU A 122 3.24 12.02 6.18
N VAL A 123 3.02 10.70 6.24
CA VAL A 123 2.38 10.06 7.41
C VAL A 123 3.25 10.19 8.64
N ILE A 124 4.57 10.01 8.51
CA ILE A 124 5.52 10.11 9.63
C ILE A 124 5.63 11.56 10.11
N HIS A 125 5.75 12.52 9.17
CA HIS A 125 5.77 13.95 9.49
C HIS A 125 4.54 14.36 10.31
N ASN A 126 3.36 13.84 9.95
CA ASN A 126 2.11 14.15 10.65
C ASN A 126 1.94 13.46 12.01
N LYS A 127 2.63 12.33 12.26
CA LYS A 127 2.46 11.54 13.49
C LYS A 127 3.40 11.93 14.64
N GLN A 128 4.51 12.63 14.37
CA GLN A 128 5.48 13.07 15.40
C GLN A 128 5.95 11.94 16.37
N CYS A 129 6.20 10.72 15.87
CA CYS A 129 6.71 9.60 16.68
C CYS A 129 8.13 9.16 16.26
N GLU A 130 8.99 8.84 17.25
CA GLU A 130 10.40 8.46 17.05
C GLU A 130 10.60 7.02 16.51
N ASP A 131 9.67 6.11 16.78
CA ASP A 131 9.74 4.69 16.38
C ASP A 131 9.60 4.46 14.85
N ASP A 132 9.13 5.48 14.11
CA ASP A 132 8.92 5.41 12.66
C ASP A 132 10.19 5.72 11.84
N ASN A 133 11.34 5.94 12.50
CA ASN A 133 12.60 6.29 11.84
C ASN A 133 13.07 5.23 10.84
N ASN A 134 12.79 3.94 11.07
CA ASN A 134 13.14 2.89 10.11
C ASN A 134 12.37 3.07 8.79
N TYR A 135 11.08 3.38 8.88
CA TYR A 135 10.23 3.61 7.72
C TYR A 135 10.64 4.88 6.96
N LYS A 136 10.94 5.96 7.68
CA LYS A 136 11.49 7.17 7.09
C LYS A 136 12.79 6.90 6.33
N ASN A 137 13.74 6.22 6.96
CA ASN A 137 15.05 5.93 6.38
C ASN A 137 14.96 5.04 5.14
N GLU A 138 14.13 4.01 5.18
CA GLU A 138 13.94 3.14 4.03
C GLU A 138 13.21 3.85 2.87
N ALA A 139 12.22 4.71 3.15
CA ALA A 139 11.59 5.54 2.14
C ALA A 139 12.61 6.47 1.44
N ILE A 140 13.49 7.14 2.21
CA ILE A 140 14.55 8.00 1.66
C ILE A 140 15.54 7.18 0.82
N LYS A 141 15.92 5.99 1.30
CA LYS A 141 16.82 5.09 0.57
C LYS A 141 16.21 4.69 -0.78
N LEU A 142 14.92 4.38 -0.82
CA LEU A 142 14.20 4.04 -2.05
C LEU A 142 14.14 5.24 -3.00
N ILE A 143 13.83 6.44 -2.51
CA ILE A 143 13.83 7.67 -3.34
C ILE A 143 15.21 7.87 -3.98
N ARG A 144 16.30 7.67 -3.22
CA ARG A 144 17.66 7.76 -3.74
C ARG A 144 17.97 6.68 -4.79
N GLU A 145 17.53 5.45 -4.58
CA GLU A 145 17.64 4.36 -5.56
C GLU A 145 16.89 4.71 -6.86
N LEU A 146 15.66 5.21 -6.78
CA LEU A 146 14.87 5.64 -7.94
C LEU A 146 15.50 6.81 -8.70
N SER A 147 16.06 7.78 -7.97
CA SER A 147 16.80 8.91 -8.55
C SER A 147 18.00 8.45 -9.37
N ASN A 148 18.80 7.55 -8.81
CA ASN A 148 20.12 7.22 -9.35
C ASN A 148 20.08 6.06 -10.36
N GLN A 149 19.40 4.96 -10.01
CA GLN A 149 19.40 3.75 -10.82
C GLN A 149 18.37 3.83 -11.97
N TYR A 150 17.24 4.49 -11.72
CA TYR A 150 16.11 4.54 -12.66
C TYR A 150 15.93 5.90 -13.32
N ASN A 151 16.81 6.87 -13.05
CA ASN A 151 16.76 8.24 -13.58
C ASN A 151 15.38 8.91 -13.40
N ASN A 152 14.70 8.65 -12.29
CA ASN A 152 13.41 9.28 -12.02
C ASN A 152 13.61 10.75 -11.63
N GLU A 153 13.21 11.66 -12.52
CA GLU A 153 13.36 13.11 -12.34
C GLU A 153 12.56 13.67 -11.17
N GLU A 154 11.39 13.10 -10.85
CA GLU A 154 10.63 13.52 -9.68
C GLU A 154 11.29 13.04 -8.38
N ALA A 155 11.90 11.84 -8.39
CA ALA A 155 12.68 11.35 -7.26
C ALA A 155 13.91 12.22 -6.99
N LYS A 156 14.61 12.69 -8.04
CA LYS A 156 15.73 13.65 -7.92
C LYS A 156 15.31 14.93 -7.22
N LYS A 157 14.19 15.54 -7.66
CA LYS A 157 13.63 16.74 -7.03
C LYS A 157 13.24 16.49 -5.58
N CYS A 158 12.57 15.37 -5.32
CA CYS A 158 12.16 14.98 -3.97
C CYS A 158 13.37 14.81 -3.05
N LEU A 159 14.44 14.18 -3.53
CA LEU A 159 15.67 13.97 -2.75
C LEU A 159 16.35 15.31 -2.42
N GLN A 160 16.43 16.24 -3.38
CA GLN A 160 16.97 17.58 -3.15
C GLN A 160 16.20 18.31 -2.05
N SER A 161 14.86 18.26 -2.06
CA SER A 161 14.04 18.88 -1.02
C SER A 161 14.31 18.28 0.37
N ILE A 162 14.45 16.95 0.47
CA ILE A 162 14.72 16.25 1.73
C ILE A 162 16.11 16.61 2.28
N GLU A 163 17.11 16.80 1.42
CA GLU A 163 18.49 17.13 1.83
C GLU A 163 18.66 18.60 2.24
N MET A 164 17.66 19.45 1.99
CA MET A 164 17.64 20.87 2.38
C MET A 164 16.85 21.14 3.68
N GLU A 165 16.10 20.17 4.20
CA GLU A 165 15.38 20.20 5.49
C GLU A 165 16.29 19.81 6.66
#